data_AF-A0A937LCS1-F1
#
_entry.id   AF-A0A937LCS1-F1
#
_cell.length_a   1.000
_cell.length_b   1.000
_cell.length_c   1.000
_cell.angle_alpha   90.00
_cell.angle_beta   90.00
_cell.angle_gamma   90.00
#
_symmetry.space_group_name_H-M   'P 1'
#
loop_
_entity.id
_entity.type
_entity.pdbx_description
1 polymer ?
#
loop_
_entity_poly.entity_id
_entity_poly.type
_entity_poly.pdbx_seq_one_letter_code
_entity_poly.pdbx_strand_id
1 'polypeptide(L)'
;MQKGFKIVNLRSAMPLCLMAAGLITGFAVTGLVVTGRPGRADQEALSPVVQRRVATVILAQRIRAFAAMAQAHSLCLVRQGTLSSSQAGQALNITLQDLGIDPGVLENPLVEKVSPRFQGLLGADCSLDPKHEQAAQTLLRDEL
;
A
#
# COMPACT_ATOMS: atom_id res chain seq x y z
N MET A 1 -48.54 26.73 21.04
CA MET A 1 -48.16 26.50 22.45
C MET A 1 -46.72 26.04 22.50
N GLN A 2 -45.84 26.84 23.11
CA GLN A 2 -44.46 26.49 23.43
C GLN A 2 -44.44 25.34 24.44
N LYS A 3 -43.43 24.47 24.35
CA LYS A 3 -42.65 23.93 25.47
C LYS A 3 -41.49 23.09 24.94
N GLY A 4 -40.32 23.72 24.86
CA GLY A 4 -39.03 23.01 24.81
C GLY A 4 -38.62 22.55 26.20
N PHE A 5 -37.86 21.47 26.29
CA PHE A 5 -37.14 20.99 27.48
C PHE A 5 -36.30 19.78 27.03
N LYS A 6 -35.05 19.52 27.45
CA LYS A 6 -33.96 20.28 28.07
C LYS A 6 -32.71 19.41 27.82
N ILE A 7 -31.60 20.04 27.48
CA ILE A 7 -30.27 19.42 27.43
C ILE A 7 -29.84 19.07 28.86
N VAL A 8 -29.35 17.85 29.09
CA VAL A 8 -28.65 17.47 30.33
C VAL A 8 -27.24 17.02 29.96
N ASN A 9 -26.30 17.94 30.16
CA ASN A 9 -24.87 17.67 30.26
C ASN A 9 -24.60 17.02 31.62
N LEU A 10 -24.03 15.81 31.66
CA LEU A 10 -23.37 15.28 32.85
C LEU A 10 -21.86 15.43 32.68
N ARG A 11 -21.30 16.42 33.39
CA ARG A 11 -19.87 16.51 33.71
C ARG A 11 -19.65 16.01 35.13
N SER A 12 -18.51 15.36 35.31
CA SER A 12 -17.74 15.19 36.56
C SER A 12 -18.13 14.04 37.49
N ALA A 13 -17.18 13.11 37.65
CA ALA A 13 -16.67 12.69 38.95
C ALA A 13 -15.35 11.94 38.75
N MET A 14 -14.22 12.60 39.04
CA MET A 14 -12.96 11.92 39.36
C MET A 14 -13.03 11.44 40.82
N PRO A 15 -12.42 10.30 41.15
CA PRO A 15 -11.81 10.12 42.46
C PRO A 15 -10.29 10.00 42.31
N LEU A 16 -9.61 10.95 42.96
CA LEU A 16 -8.29 10.74 43.54
C LEU A 16 -8.31 9.44 44.34
N CYS A 17 -7.42 8.50 44.03
CA CYS A 17 -6.95 7.54 45.02
C CYS A 17 -5.42 7.56 45.03
N LEU A 18 -4.92 8.02 46.17
CA LEU A 18 -3.55 8.25 46.54
C LEU A 18 -3.04 6.98 47.25
N MET A 19 -1.75 6.69 47.08
CA MET A 19 -0.88 5.83 47.90
C MET A 19 -0.90 4.30 47.70
N ALA A 20 0.20 3.79 47.15
CA ALA A 20 1.01 2.77 47.82
C ALA A 20 2.44 2.79 47.25
N ALA A 21 3.38 3.33 48.02
CA ALA A 21 4.80 3.12 47.84
C ALA A 21 5.12 1.65 48.20
N GLY A 22 5.75 0.94 47.28
CA GLY A 22 6.23 -0.43 47.49
C GLY A 22 7.48 -0.67 46.65
N LEU A 23 8.63 -0.56 47.31
CA LEU A 23 9.95 -0.92 46.81
C LEU A 23 9.98 -2.38 46.34
N ILE A 24 10.32 -2.62 45.07
CA ILE A 24 10.99 -3.87 44.66
C ILE A 24 12.21 -3.49 43.83
N THR A 25 13.34 -3.79 44.45
CA THR A 25 14.71 -3.75 43.94
C THR A 25 14.93 -4.67 42.75
N GLY A 26 15.51 -4.12 41.68
CA GLY A 26 16.58 -4.72 40.87
C GLY A 26 16.28 -6.00 40.10
N PHE A 27 16.13 -5.88 38.78
CA PHE A 27 16.99 -6.60 37.82
C PHE A 27 16.94 -5.84 36.48
N ALA A 28 17.98 -5.05 36.23
CA ALA A 28 18.23 -4.43 34.94
C ALA A 28 18.68 -5.53 33.97
N VAL A 29 17.75 -6.05 33.17
CA VAL A 29 18.10 -6.74 31.93
C VAL A 29 18.10 -5.68 30.85
N THR A 30 19.27 -5.09 30.62
CA THR A 30 19.62 -4.37 29.39
C THR A 30 19.62 -5.36 28.23
N GLY A 31 18.43 -5.79 27.81
CA GLY A 31 18.20 -6.45 26.54
C GLY A 31 17.91 -5.37 25.51
N LEU A 32 18.97 -4.78 24.96
CA LEU A 32 18.92 -3.98 23.74
C LEU A 32 18.43 -4.89 22.61
N VAL A 33 17.12 -5.08 22.51
CA VAL A 33 16.51 -5.62 21.29
C VAL A 33 16.64 -4.50 20.28
N VAL A 34 17.73 -4.54 19.52
CA VAL A 34 17.82 -3.86 18.23
C VAL A 34 16.72 -4.46 17.38
N THR A 35 15.52 -3.88 17.45
CA THR A 35 14.56 -3.99 16.37
C THR A 35 15.15 -3.22 15.21
N GLY A 36 16.06 -3.87 14.48
CA GLY A 36 16.49 -3.47 13.16
C GLY A 36 15.30 -3.55 12.22
N ARG A 37 14.42 -2.55 12.31
CA ARG A 37 13.39 -2.26 11.34
C ARG A 37 14.09 -1.44 10.26
N PRO A 38 14.37 -1.99 9.06
CA PRO A 38 14.85 -1.14 7.98
C PRO A 38 13.66 -0.25 7.58
N GLY A 39 13.83 1.05 7.68
CA GLY A 39 12.85 2.00 7.15
C GLY A 39 12.11 2.79 8.21
N ARG A 40 12.73 3.91 8.60
CA ARG A 40 12.09 5.25 8.66
C ARG A 40 12.95 6.32 9.33
N ALA A 41 14.06 5.97 9.96
CA ALA A 41 14.81 6.89 10.84
C ALA A 41 15.94 7.71 10.18
N ASP A 42 16.07 7.77 8.85
CA ASP A 42 17.08 8.61 8.16
C ASP A 42 16.49 9.44 6.99
N GLN A 43 15.22 9.86 7.10
CA GLN A 43 14.67 10.91 6.22
C GLN A 43 14.81 12.32 6.79
N GLU A 44 15.34 12.43 8.01
CA GLU A 44 15.62 13.71 8.65
C GLU A 44 16.94 14.27 8.09
N ALA A 45 16.80 15.24 7.19
CA ALA A 45 17.84 16.03 6.51
C ALA A 45 18.42 15.52 5.17
N LEU A 46 17.67 14.75 4.37
CA LEU A 46 18.01 14.63 2.94
C LEU A 46 17.84 15.98 2.25
N SER A 47 18.81 16.38 1.43
CA SER A 47 18.72 17.64 0.67
C SER A 47 17.48 17.63 -0.24
N PRO A 48 16.84 18.79 -0.51
CA PRO A 48 15.65 18.84 -1.37
C PRO A 48 15.86 18.21 -2.76
N VAL A 49 17.10 18.23 -3.26
CA VAL A 49 17.47 17.57 -4.53
C VAL A 49 17.35 16.05 -4.42
N VAL A 50 17.85 15.46 -3.33
CA VAL A 50 17.77 14.01 -3.10
C VAL A 50 16.32 13.58 -2.88
N GLN A 51 15.54 14.37 -2.13
CA GLN A 51 14.12 14.09 -1.93
C GLN A 51 13.34 14.07 -3.25
N ARG A 52 13.55 15.06 -4.14
CA ARG A 52 12.91 15.09 -5.47
C ARG A 52 13.31 13.87 -6.30
N ARG A 53 14.59 13.48 -6.29
CA ARG A 53 15.05 12.32 -7.05
C ARG A 53 14.40 11.03 -6.54
N VAL A 54 14.33 10.84 -5.22
CA VAL A 54 13.65 9.69 -4.61
C VAL A 54 12.16 9.68 -4.96
N ALA A 55 11.50 10.84 -4.91
CA ALA A 55 10.10 10.95 -5.31
C ALA A 55 9.86 10.53 -6.77
N THR A 56 10.73 10.93 -7.70
CA THR A 56 10.65 10.51 -9.11
C THR A 56 10.82 8.99 -9.25
N VAL A 57 11.74 8.38 -8.50
CA VAL A 57 11.94 6.91 -8.54
C VAL A 57 10.71 6.18 -8.00
N ILE A 58 10.18 6.62 -6.86
CA ILE A 58 8.95 6.05 -6.27
C ILE A 58 7.77 6.20 -7.23
N LEU A 59 7.64 7.34 -7.90
CA LEU A 59 6.59 7.55 -8.89
C LEU A 59 6.74 6.57 -10.06
N ALA A 60 7.94 6.43 -10.62
CA ALA A 60 8.19 5.51 -11.72
C ALA A 60 7.92 4.04 -11.32
N GLN A 61 8.32 3.64 -10.11
CA GLN A 61 8.03 2.32 -9.55
C GLN A 61 6.51 2.09 -9.44
N ARG A 62 5.75 3.07 -8.94
CA ARG A 62 4.28 2.98 -8.84
C ARG A 62 3.59 2.90 -10.19
N ILE A 63 4.09 3.62 -11.20
CA ILE A 63 3.56 3.56 -12.56
C ILE A 63 3.79 2.16 -13.15
N ARG A 64 5.00 1.60 -13.02
CA ARG A 64 5.29 0.23 -13.49
C ARG A 64 4.46 -0.81 -12.75
N ALA A 65 4.30 -0.65 -11.44
CA ALA A 65 3.46 -1.49 -10.61
C ALA A 65 2.00 -1.52 -11.05
N PHE A 66 1.44 -0.33 -11.28
CA PHE A 66 0.09 -0.19 -11.78
C PHE A 66 -0.04 -0.86 -13.15
N ALA A 67 0.87 -0.56 -14.08
CA ALA A 67 0.84 -1.13 -15.43
C ALA A 67 0.94 -2.66 -15.39
N ALA A 68 1.80 -3.23 -14.55
CA ALA A 68 1.96 -4.67 -14.42
C ALA A 68 0.69 -5.34 -13.86
N MET A 69 0.06 -4.74 -12.85
CA MET A 69 -1.19 -5.24 -12.28
C MET A 69 -2.35 -5.10 -13.27
N ALA A 70 -2.44 -3.99 -13.99
CA ALA A 70 -3.47 -3.78 -15.02
C ALA A 70 -3.32 -4.77 -16.18
N GLN A 71 -2.08 -5.04 -16.62
CA GLN A 71 -1.80 -6.07 -17.63
C GLN A 71 -2.15 -7.47 -17.11
N ALA A 72 -1.82 -7.78 -15.86
CA ALA A 72 -2.20 -9.04 -15.23
C ALA A 72 -3.73 -9.23 -15.21
N HIS A 73 -4.48 -8.19 -14.86
CA HIS A 73 -5.93 -8.18 -14.86
C HIS A 73 -6.51 -8.41 -16.26
N SER A 74 -6.05 -7.65 -17.27
CA SER A 74 -6.46 -7.83 -18.67
C SER A 74 -6.21 -9.24 -19.18
N LEU A 75 -5.05 -9.82 -18.89
CA LEU A 75 -4.71 -11.18 -19.29
C LEU A 75 -5.55 -12.25 -18.55
N CYS A 76 -5.91 -12.00 -17.29
CA CYS A 76 -6.83 -12.85 -16.56
C CYS A 76 -8.22 -12.86 -17.23
N LEU A 77 -8.75 -11.69 -17.60
CA LEU A 77 -10.04 -11.58 -18.31
C LEU A 77 -10.02 -12.29 -19.67
N VAL A 78 -8.89 -12.26 -20.37
CA VAL A 78 -8.71 -13.02 -21.62
C VAL A 78 -8.76 -14.53 -21.37
N ARG A 79 -8.07 -15.02 -20.34
CA ARG A 79 -8.09 -16.44 -19.97
C ARG A 79 -9.47 -16.93 -19.54
N GLN A 80 -10.25 -16.07 -18.90
CA GLN A 80 -11.63 -16.37 -18.52
C GLN A 80 -12.61 -16.32 -19.70
N GLY A 81 -12.18 -15.84 -20.87
CA GLY A 81 -13.02 -15.67 -22.05
C GLY A 81 -13.95 -14.45 -21.99
N THR A 82 -13.79 -13.58 -20.99
CA THR A 82 -14.58 -12.35 -20.82
C THR A 82 -14.23 -11.32 -21.89
N LEU A 83 -12.95 -11.25 -22.28
CA LEU A 83 -12.46 -10.36 -23.33
C LEU A 83 -11.62 -11.14 -24.35
N SER A 84 -11.66 -10.72 -25.62
CA SER A 84 -10.63 -11.14 -26.58
C SER A 84 -9.30 -10.46 -26.28
N SER A 85 -8.18 -11.06 -26.74
CA SER A 85 -6.85 -10.46 -26.56
C SER A 85 -6.75 -9.04 -27.15
N SER A 86 -7.43 -8.77 -28.26
CA SER A 86 -7.46 -7.45 -28.89
C SER A 86 -8.22 -6.43 -28.03
N GLN A 87 -9.40 -6.79 -27.54
CA GLN A 87 -10.20 -5.94 -26.65
C GLN A 87 -9.46 -5.64 -25.34
N ALA A 88 -8.82 -6.65 -24.75
CA ALA A 88 -8.07 -6.48 -23.50
C ALA A 88 -6.86 -5.55 -23.67
N GLY A 89 -6.13 -5.67 -24.79
CA GLY A 89 -5.03 -4.76 -25.13
C GLY A 89 -5.51 -3.33 -25.38
N GLN A 90 -6.61 -3.17 -26.13
CA GLN A 90 -7.18 -1.84 -26.41
C GLN A 90 -7.70 -1.17 -25.13
N ALA A 91 -8.45 -1.89 -24.30
CA ALA A 91 -8.97 -1.38 -23.03
C ALA A 91 -7.85 -0.98 -22.06
N LEU A 92 -6.78 -1.78 -22.00
CA LEU A 92 -5.60 -1.47 -21.18
C LEU A 92 -4.91 -0.19 -21.67
N ASN A 93 -4.69 -0.06 -22.98
CA ASN A 93 -4.05 1.13 -23.55
C ASN A 93 -4.87 2.40 -23.28
N ILE A 94 -6.20 2.33 -23.44
CA ILE A 94 -7.11 3.44 -23.12
C ILE A 94 -7.01 3.78 -21.63
N THR A 95 -7.07 2.78 -20.75
CA THR A 95 -6.99 2.97 -19.29
C THR A 95 -5.67 3.65 -18.88
N LEU A 96 -4.55 3.27 -19.49
CA LEU A 96 -3.26 3.91 -19.22
C LEU A 96 -3.26 5.37 -19.67
N GLN A 97 -3.74 5.64 -20.88
CA GLN A 97 -3.84 7.00 -21.43
C GLN A 97 -4.74 7.91 -20.60
N ASP A 98 -5.90 7.41 -20.15
CA ASP A 98 -6.84 8.14 -19.29
C ASP A 98 -6.22 8.53 -17.94
N LEU A 99 -5.26 7.73 -17.46
CA LEU A 99 -4.50 8.00 -16.24
C LEU A 99 -3.22 8.83 -16.49
N GLY A 100 -3.00 9.29 -17.73
CA GLY A 100 -1.80 10.03 -18.11
C GLY A 100 -0.52 9.19 -18.12
N ILE A 101 -0.65 7.86 -18.21
CA ILE A 101 0.47 6.92 -18.30
C ILE A 101 0.66 6.55 -19.77
N ASP A 102 1.87 6.74 -20.28
CA ASP A 102 2.23 6.32 -21.63
C ASP A 102 2.13 4.78 -21.76
N PRO A 103 1.38 4.22 -22.73
CA PRO A 103 1.24 2.78 -22.91
C PRO A 103 2.56 2.04 -23.18
N GLY A 104 3.61 2.74 -23.65
CA GLY A 104 4.96 2.18 -23.80
C GLY A 104 5.57 1.71 -22.48
N VAL A 105 5.00 2.08 -21.33
CA VAL A 105 5.35 1.47 -20.03
C VAL A 105 5.18 -0.05 -20.02
N LEU A 106 4.26 -0.60 -20.83
CA LEU A 106 4.01 -2.04 -20.92
C LEU A 106 5.17 -2.79 -21.58
N GLU A 107 5.96 -2.10 -22.40
CA GLU A 107 7.17 -2.62 -23.05
C GLU A 107 8.38 -2.60 -22.09
N ASN A 108 8.22 -2.08 -20.86
CA ASN A 108 9.26 -2.12 -19.87
C ASN A 108 9.54 -3.59 -19.45
N PRO A 109 10.79 -4.08 -19.53
CA PRO A 109 11.11 -5.47 -19.21
C PRO A 109 10.75 -5.90 -17.79
N LEU A 110 10.74 -4.97 -16.83
CA LEU A 110 10.30 -5.25 -15.46
C LEU A 110 8.79 -5.47 -15.41
N VAL A 111 8.02 -4.67 -16.16
CA VAL A 111 6.56 -4.84 -16.25
C VAL A 111 6.25 -6.19 -16.89
N GLU A 112 6.83 -6.49 -18.05
CA GLU A 112 6.63 -7.76 -18.76
C GLU A 112 6.96 -8.99 -17.89
N LYS A 113 8.05 -8.93 -17.12
CA LYS A 113 8.47 -10.02 -16.23
C LYS A 113 7.56 -10.17 -15.00
N VAL A 114 7.07 -9.06 -14.44
CA VAL A 114 6.33 -9.06 -13.17
C VAL A 114 4.82 -9.30 -13.38
N SER A 115 4.25 -8.90 -14.53
CA SER A 115 2.83 -9.09 -14.84
C SER A 115 2.32 -10.54 -14.67
N PRO A 116 3.01 -11.59 -15.16
CA PRO A 116 2.61 -12.99 -14.93
C PRO A 116 2.61 -13.40 -13.46
N ARG A 117 3.48 -12.79 -12.64
CA ARG A 117 3.53 -13.07 -11.20
C ARG A 117 2.35 -12.46 -10.48
N PHE A 118 1.93 -11.25 -10.87
CA PHE A 118 0.70 -10.66 -10.36
C PHE A 118 -0.53 -11.49 -10.72
N GLN A 119 -0.59 -12.14 -11.88
CA GLN A 119 -1.70 -13.03 -12.23
C GLN A 119 -1.90 -14.17 -11.23
N GLY A 120 -0.81 -14.73 -10.70
CA GLY A 120 -0.88 -15.77 -9.67
C GLY A 120 -1.45 -15.28 -8.33
N LEU A 121 -1.55 -13.96 -8.16
CA LEU A 121 -2.12 -13.32 -6.97
C LEU A 121 -3.58 -12.92 -7.16
N LEU A 122 -4.11 -13.00 -8.38
CA LEU A 122 -5.50 -12.64 -8.68
C LEU A 122 -6.48 -13.74 -8.26
N GLY A 123 -7.68 -13.32 -7.85
CA GLY A 123 -8.81 -14.20 -7.54
C GLY A 123 -9.58 -14.63 -8.78
N ALA A 124 -10.70 -15.32 -8.55
CA ALA A 124 -11.59 -15.81 -9.61
C ALA A 124 -12.32 -14.69 -10.37
N ASP A 125 -12.38 -13.48 -9.80
CA ASP A 125 -12.94 -12.28 -10.40
C ASP A 125 -11.87 -11.41 -11.11
N CYS A 126 -10.64 -11.95 -11.27
CA CYS A 126 -9.47 -11.22 -11.77
C CYS A 126 -9.07 -10.00 -10.93
N SER A 127 -9.60 -9.81 -9.73
CA SER A 127 -9.13 -8.77 -8.82
C SER A 127 -8.01 -9.31 -7.91
N LEU A 128 -7.24 -8.42 -7.27
CA LEU A 128 -6.22 -8.86 -6.31
C LEU A 128 -6.92 -9.57 -5.14
N ASP A 129 -6.62 -10.85 -4.93
CA ASP A 129 -7.18 -11.59 -3.81
C ASP A 129 -6.66 -11.00 -2.49
N PRO A 130 -7.53 -10.61 -1.54
CA PRO A 130 -7.11 -10.06 -0.25
C PRO A 130 -6.10 -10.94 0.49
N LYS A 131 -6.16 -12.26 0.32
CA LYS A 131 -5.19 -13.19 0.95
C LYS A 131 -3.77 -13.04 0.40
N HIS A 132 -3.62 -12.43 -0.78
CA HIS A 132 -2.35 -12.24 -1.47
C HIS A 132 -1.86 -10.79 -1.41
N GLU A 133 -2.53 -9.88 -0.69
CA GLU A 133 -2.15 -8.47 -0.64
C GLU A 133 -0.71 -8.27 -0.17
N GLN A 134 -0.29 -8.99 0.87
CA GLN A 134 1.08 -8.93 1.38
C GLN A 134 2.12 -9.43 0.35
N ALA A 135 1.77 -10.46 -0.43
CA ALA A 135 2.61 -10.97 -1.49
C ALA A 135 2.73 -9.96 -2.64
N ALA A 136 1.63 -9.28 -3.00
CA ALA A 136 1.65 -8.20 -3.97
C ALA A 136 2.53 -7.04 -3.50
N GLN A 137 2.41 -6.60 -2.24
CA GLN A 137 3.27 -5.56 -1.68
C GLN A 137 4.76 -5.94 -1.68
N THR A 138 5.06 -7.21 -1.46
CA THR A 138 6.44 -7.74 -1.51
C THR A 138 6.98 -7.67 -2.94
N LEU A 139 6.18 -8.12 -3.92
CA LEU A 139 6.52 -8.05 -5.34
C LEU A 139 6.81 -6.61 -5.79
N LEU A 140 5.99 -5.65 -5.33
CA LEU A 140 6.16 -4.22 -5.60
C LEU A 140 7.48 -3.66 -5.08
N ARG A 141 7.87 -4.05 -3.87
CA ARG A 141 9.07 -3.54 -3.21
C ARG A 141 10.35 -4.14 -3.79
N ASP A 142 10.30 -5.42 -4.14
CA ASP A 142 11.50 -6.19 -4.42
C ASP A 142 11.82 -6.29 -5.92
N GLU A 143 10.84 -6.06 -6.83
CA GLU A 143 11.02 -6.30 -8.28
C GLU A 143 10.78 -5.08 -9.18
N LEU A 144 10.26 -3.98 -8.65
CA LEU A 144 9.92 -2.76 -9.39
C LEU A 144 10.55 -1.53 -8.74
#